data_AF-A0A8J3P6D9-F1
#
_entry.id   AF-A0A8J3P6D9-F1
#
_cell.length_a   1.000
_cell.length_b   1.000
_cell.length_c   1.000
_cell.angle_alpha   90.00
_cell.angle_beta   90.00
_cell.angle_gamma   90.00
#
_symmetry.space_group_name_H-M   'P 1'
#
loop_
_entity.id
_entity.type
_entity.pdbx_description
1 polymer ?
#
loop_
_entity_poly.entity_id
_entity_poly.type
_entity_poly.pdbx_seq_one_letter_code
_entity_poly.pdbx_strand_id
1 'polypeptide(L)'
;MTSYSLSRGATRTTIVATWSGEECDQTANITTLSDAEHAKDLAVFLTRLSEAAWDAAAFLDSHPAVEDGIGRLIGKLRAQTEIITPVKLEAGNYRHTGGSFAEVQFLLDHDLDRALTPLTRTQRLTIADELTHDAAERAEALQLLPTGADPDDGSSRIWQMCEVTRSGKLGNLGPLPEGAAGWIERGWGWEYSPARRWGAREQLVRIEQLIAACEAIGGRAGADDEPLQAHLVVPRGHGVDDVEIVYVRSRRDGNHARYFNPYAYMVVTSVRAGGETALGEVAAVDDDTFARLLGEWTRAIPYLRSTDTYVDPATFE
;
A
#
# COMPACT_ATOMS: atom_id res chain seq x y z
N MET A 1 -10.59 -1.03 -1.72
CA MET A 1 -10.60 0.18 -2.54
C MET A 1 -12.03 0.54 -2.88
N THR A 2 -12.33 1.83 -3.02
CA THR A 2 -13.70 2.30 -3.25
C THR A 2 -13.99 2.23 -4.74
N SER A 3 -14.95 1.40 -5.13
CA SER A 3 -15.42 1.31 -6.51
C SER A 3 -16.56 2.27 -6.74
N TYR A 4 -16.47 3.09 -7.79
CA TYR A 4 -17.52 4.04 -8.13
C TYR A 4 -18.27 3.54 -9.34
N SER A 5 -19.58 3.34 -9.17
CA SER A 5 -20.49 2.80 -10.18
C SER A 5 -21.64 3.77 -10.46
N LEU A 6 -22.44 3.47 -11.47
CA LEU A 6 -23.53 4.34 -11.92
C LEU A 6 -24.88 3.69 -11.62
N SER A 7 -25.75 4.44 -10.97
CA SER A 7 -27.18 4.17 -10.89
C SER A 7 -27.93 5.10 -11.84
N ARG A 8 -28.58 4.54 -12.86
CA ARG A 8 -29.28 5.31 -13.90
C ARG A 8 -30.73 5.57 -13.52
N GLY A 9 -31.10 6.85 -13.43
CA GLY A 9 -32.49 7.31 -13.41
C GLY A 9 -32.97 7.75 -14.80
N ALA A 10 -34.22 8.21 -14.88
CA ALA A 10 -34.84 8.61 -16.16
C ALA A 10 -34.17 9.83 -16.82
N THR A 11 -33.62 10.76 -16.03
CA THR A 11 -33.03 12.02 -16.51
C THR A 11 -31.69 12.37 -15.87
N ARG A 12 -31.21 11.50 -14.96
CA ARG A 12 -30.03 11.75 -14.14
C ARG A 12 -29.32 10.43 -13.84
N THR A 13 -28.00 10.51 -13.71
CA THR A 13 -27.13 9.40 -13.33
C THR A 13 -26.50 9.72 -11.98
N THR A 14 -26.71 8.84 -11.00
CA THR A 14 -26.11 8.96 -9.68
C THR A 14 -24.85 8.12 -9.63
N ILE A 15 -23.76 8.69 -9.13
CA ILE A 15 -22.52 7.97 -8.84
C ILE A 15 -22.65 7.39 -7.43
N VAL A 16 -22.43 6.09 -7.32
CA VAL A 16 -22.51 5.30 -6.09
C VAL A 16 -21.11 4.79 -5.77
N ALA A 17 -20.58 5.14 -4.61
CA ALA A 17 -19.38 4.53 -4.05
C ALA A 17 -19.75 3.21 -3.38
N THR A 18 -18.94 2.17 -3.60
CA THR A 18 -19.08 0.84 -3.04
C THR A 18 -17.76 0.39 -2.44
N TRP A 19 -17.79 -0.18 -1.24
CA TRP A 19 -16.60 -0.73 -0.60
C TRP A 19 -16.91 -1.99 0.21
N SER A 20 -15.91 -2.83 0.40
CA SER A 20 -16.02 -4.02 1.24
C SER A 20 -16.11 -3.63 2.72
N GLY A 21 -17.12 -4.17 3.42
CA GLY A 21 -17.20 -4.19 4.88
C GLY A 21 -16.92 -5.60 5.43
N GLU A 22 -17.17 -5.80 6.73
CA GLU A 22 -16.92 -7.06 7.43
C GLU A 22 -17.73 -8.23 6.84
N GLU A 23 -19.04 -8.03 6.66
CA GLU A 23 -19.95 -9.09 6.21
C GLU A 23 -20.52 -8.84 4.80
N CYS A 24 -20.58 -7.59 4.36
CA CYS A 24 -21.15 -7.21 3.08
C CYS A 24 -20.57 -5.89 2.54
N ASP A 25 -20.75 -5.70 1.23
CA ASP A 25 -20.40 -4.44 0.59
C ASP A 25 -21.32 -3.31 1.06
N GLN A 26 -20.69 -2.18 1.40
CA GLN A 26 -21.33 -0.93 1.77
C GLN A 26 -21.47 -0.04 0.55
N THR A 27 -22.47 0.84 0.56
CA THR A 27 -22.69 1.79 -0.55
C THR A 27 -23.09 3.17 -0.07
N ALA A 28 -22.67 4.20 -0.80
CA ALA A 28 -23.08 5.58 -0.56
C ALA A 28 -23.31 6.33 -1.89
N ASN A 29 -24.35 7.16 -1.93
CA ASN A 29 -24.57 8.07 -3.06
C ASN A 29 -23.64 9.28 -2.92
N ILE A 30 -22.79 9.50 -3.93
CA ILE A 30 -21.79 10.57 -3.88
C ILE A 30 -22.33 11.84 -4.53
N THR A 31 -22.83 11.70 -5.76
CA THR A 31 -23.28 12.84 -6.54
C THR A 31 -24.16 12.42 -7.70
N THR A 32 -24.83 13.37 -8.34
CA THR A 32 -25.74 13.11 -9.45
C THR A 32 -25.48 14.07 -10.59
N LEU A 33 -25.35 13.54 -11.81
CA LEU A 33 -25.11 14.29 -13.05
C LEU A 33 -26.25 14.08 -14.05
N SER A 34 -26.50 15.07 -14.90
CA SER A 34 -27.43 14.93 -16.04
C SER A 34 -26.77 14.31 -17.27
N ASP A 35 -25.44 14.44 -17.40
CA ASP A 35 -24.66 13.83 -18.47
C ASP A 35 -24.16 12.44 -18.03
N ALA A 36 -24.60 11.41 -18.74
CA ALA A 36 -24.27 10.01 -18.42
C ALA A 36 -22.83 9.63 -18.84
N GLU A 37 -22.29 10.23 -19.90
CA GLU A 37 -20.91 9.96 -20.32
C GLU A 37 -19.95 10.67 -19.38
N HIS A 38 -20.25 11.90 -18.98
CA HIS A 38 -19.44 12.59 -17.96
C HIS A 38 -19.51 11.87 -16.61
N ALA A 39 -20.67 11.35 -16.20
CA ALA A 39 -20.80 10.55 -14.98
C ALA A 39 -19.92 9.28 -15.03
N LYS A 40 -19.87 8.61 -16.19
CA LYS A 40 -19.03 7.44 -16.41
C LYS A 40 -17.54 7.77 -16.31
N ASP A 41 -17.09 8.82 -16.98
CA ASP A 41 -15.70 9.28 -16.93
C ASP A 41 -15.29 9.63 -15.49
N LEU A 42 -16.16 10.31 -14.75
CA LEU A 42 -15.93 10.65 -13.35
C LEU A 42 -15.87 9.40 -12.45
N ALA A 43 -16.77 8.44 -12.64
CA ALA A 43 -16.75 7.19 -11.88
C ALA A 43 -15.46 6.37 -12.13
N VAL A 44 -14.99 6.32 -13.37
CA VAL A 44 -13.71 5.68 -13.72
C VAL A 44 -12.53 6.41 -13.05
N PHE A 45 -12.52 7.74 -13.12
CA PHE A 45 -11.48 8.56 -12.48
C PHE A 45 -11.41 8.31 -10.97
N LEU A 46 -12.55 8.40 -10.28
CA LEU A 46 -12.62 8.22 -8.82
C LEU A 46 -12.24 6.79 -8.40
N THR A 47 -12.66 5.78 -9.18
CA THR A 47 -12.27 4.39 -8.95
C THR A 47 -10.76 4.26 -9.04
N ARG A 48 -10.15 4.59 -10.18
CA ARG A 48 -8.70 4.45 -10.38
C ARG A 48 -7.90 5.22 -9.32
N LEU A 49 -8.37 6.41 -8.92
CA LEU A 49 -7.73 7.20 -7.86
C LEU A 49 -7.79 6.47 -6.51
N SER A 50 -8.95 5.95 -6.11
CA SER A 50 -9.10 5.23 -4.84
C SER A 50 -8.33 3.91 -4.84
N GLU A 51 -8.39 3.14 -5.92
CA GLU A 51 -7.63 1.88 -6.06
C GLU A 51 -6.13 2.12 -5.90
N ALA A 52 -5.58 3.08 -6.66
CA ALA A 52 -4.16 3.38 -6.62
C ALA A 52 -3.73 4.01 -5.28
N ALA A 53 -4.57 4.81 -4.63
CA ALA A 53 -4.26 5.39 -3.33
C ALA A 53 -4.24 4.34 -2.20
N TRP A 54 -5.22 3.44 -2.19
CA TRP A 54 -5.28 2.34 -1.23
C TRP A 54 -4.13 1.35 -1.44
N ASP A 55 -3.77 1.04 -2.68
CA ASP A 55 -2.59 0.24 -3.01
C ASP A 55 -1.29 0.95 -2.60
N ALA A 56 -1.18 2.26 -2.87
CA ALA A 56 -0.04 3.05 -2.41
C ALA A 56 0.11 3.02 -0.90
N ALA A 57 -0.97 3.23 -0.14
CA ALA A 57 -0.96 3.13 1.32
C ALA A 57 -0.56 1.73 1.81
N ALA A 58 -1.04 0.69 1.14
CA ALA A 58 -0.72 -0.70 1.51
C ALA A 58 0.72 -1.07 1.19
N PHE A 59 1.26 -0.76 0.02
CA PHE A 59 2.52 -1.35 -0.44
C PHE A 59 3.62 -0.34 -0.72
N LEU A 60 3.25 0.89 -1.09
CA LEU A 60 4.20 1.85 -1.59
C LEU A 60 4.68 2.79 -0.50
N ASP A 61 5.97 3.03 -0.57
CA ASP A 61 6.69 3.88 0.36
C ASP A 61 6.51 5.38 -0.01
N SER A 62 5.87 5.63 -1.17
CA SER A 62 5.45 6.93 -1.70
C SER A 62 4.05 7.40 -1.28
N HIS A 63 3.33 6.65 -0.45
CA HIS A 63 1.98 7.03 0.01
C HIS A 63 1.87 8.45 0.61
N PRO A 64 2.86 9.03 1.34
CA PRO A 64 2.70 10.37 1.89
C PRO A 64 2.58 11.43 0.79
N ALA A 65 3.28 11.24 -0.33
CA ALA A 65 3.14 12.13 -1.49
C ALA A 65 1.79 11.97 -2.18
N VAL A 66 1.24 10.74 -2.21
CA VAL A 66 -0.11 10.47 -2.73
C VAL A 66 -1.17 11.17 -1.88
N GLU A 67 -1.11 11.05 -0.55
CA GLU A 67 -2.07 11.71 0.36
C GLU A 67 -1.96 13.24 0.29
N ASP A 68 -0.73 13.80 0.21
CA ASP A 68 -0.56 15.24 -0.02
C ASP A 68 -1.19 15.70 -1.35
N GLY A 69 -1.03 14.92 -2.42
CA GLY A 69 -1.66 15.19 -3.71
C GLY A 69 -3.19 15.17 -3.64
N ILE A 70 -3.76 14.19 -2.94
CA ILE A 70 -5.21 14.08 -2.71
C ILE A 70 -5.71 15.25 -1.85
N GLY A 71 -4.98 15.63 -0.80
CA GLY A 71 -5.28 16.81 0.02
C GLY A 71 -5.31 18.10 -0.79
N ARG A 72 -4.32 18.30 -1.68
CA ARG A 72 -4.31 19.44 -2.62
C ARG A 72 -5.49 19.41 -3.58
N LEU A 73 -5.90 18.22 -4.07
CA LEU A 73 -7.11 18.07 -4.88
C LEU A 73 -8.37 18.45 -4.10
N ILE A 74 -8.53 17.97 -2.87
CA ILE A 74 -9.65 18.32 -1.97
C ILE A 74 -9.72 19.84 -1.78
N GLY A 75 -8.59 20.49 -1.49
CA GLY A 75 -8.50 21.94 -1.37
C GLY A 75 -8.97 22.67 -2.63
N LYS A 76 -8.59 22.19 -3.82
CA LYS A 76 -9.06 22.74 -5.10
C LYS A 76 -10.55 22.52 -5.33
N LEU A 77 -11.09 21.35 -4.99
CA LEU A 77 -12.52 21.07 -5.08
C LEU A 77 -13.33 21.95 -4.13
N ARG A 78 -12.77 22.31 -2.96
CA ARG A 78 -13.37 23.24 -1.99
C ARG A 78 -13.16 24.72 -2.36
N ALA A 79 -12.29 25.07 -3.30
CA ALA A 79 -12.11 26.44 -3.74
C ALA A 79 -13.31 26.98 -4.58
N GLN A 80 -13.43 28.30 -4.67
CA GLN A 80 -14.45 28.98 -5.50
C GLN A 80 -14.02 29.12 -6.98
N THR A 81 -12.96 28.45 -7.41
CA THR A 81 -12.46 28.54 -8.78
C THR A 81 -13.36 27.77 -9.75
N GLU A 82 -13.50 28.22 -10.99
CA GLU A 82 -14.28 27.49 -12.00
C GLU A 82 -13.48 26.33 -12.63
N ILE A 83 -12.17 26.52 -12.78
CA ILE A 83 -11.26 25.54 -13.38
C ILE A 83 -10.48 24.82 -12.28
N ILE A 84 -10.40 23.49 -12.39
CA ILE A 84 -9.54 22.68 -11.52
C ILE A 84 -8.22 22.41 -12.24
N THR A 85 -7.15 23.05 -11.78
CA THR A 85 -5.83 22.89 -12.39
C THR A 85 -5.16 21.57 -11.97
N PRO A 86 -4.24 21.02 -12.79
CA PRO A 86 -3.45 19.83 -12.46
C PRO A 86 -2.78 19.88 -11.08
N VAL A 87 -2.61 18.72 -10.45
CA VAL A 87 -1.87 18.55 -9.20
C VAL A 87 -0.64 17.68 -9.48
N LYS A 88 0.55 18.25 -9.28
CA LYS A 88 1.81 17.54 -9.48
C LYS A 88 2.23 16.83 -8.20
N LEU A 89 2.50 15.54 -8.31
CA LEU A 89 3.18 14.79 -7.26
C LEU A 89 4.68 15.00 -7.38
N GLU A 90 5.33 15.29 -6.26
CA GLU A 90 6.79 15.30 -6.20
C GLU A 90 7.25 13.86 -5.97
N ALA A 91 7.93 13.30 -6.96
CA ALA A 91 8.64 12.04 -6.80
C ALA A 91 9.83 12.32 -5.86
N GLY A 92 9.64 12.09 -4.56
CA GLY A 92 10.72 12.12 -3.59
C GLY A 92 11.72 10.99 -3.83
N ASN A 93 12.65 10.79 -2.89
CA ASN A 93 13.57 9.64 -2.90
C ASN A 93 12.87 8.33 -2.45
N TYR A 94 11.65 8.10 -2.91
CA TYR A 94 10.90 6.88 -2.64
C TYR A 94 11.43 5.74 -3.50
N ARG A 95 11.42 4.52 -2.98
CA ARG A 95 11.81 3.34 -3.75
C ARG A 95 10.78 2.99 -4.81
N HIS A 96 9.51 3.19 -4.51
CA HIS A 96 8.41 2.75 -5.36
C HIS A 96 7.59 3.94 -5.87
N THR A 97 8.07 4.52 -6.98
CA THR A 97 7.37 5.58 -7.74
C THR A 97 6.75 5.06 -9.05
N GLY A 98 6.79 3.76 -9.31
CA GLY A 98 6.08 3.12 -10.42
C GLY A 98 4.66 2.69 -10.04
N GLY A 99 3.99 1.97 -10.95
CA GLY A 99 2.68 1.35 -10.67
C GLY A 99 1.64 2.36 -10.19
N SER A 100 1.07 2.12 -9.01
CA SER A 100 0.02 2.95 -8.41
C SER A 100 0.43 4.41 -8.16
N PHE A 101 1.70 4.69 -7.83
CA PHE A 101 2.15 6.09 -7.73
C PHE A 101 2.06 6.81 -9.09
N ALA A 102 2.56 6.16 -10.15
CA ALA A 102 2.53 6.72 -11.51
C ALA A 102 1.09 6.88 -12.01
N GLU A 103 0.19 5.97 -11.64
CA GLU A 103 -1.23 6.06 -11.91
C GLU A 103 -1.88 7.27 -11.24
N VAL A 104 -1.67 7.47 -9.92
CA VAL A 104 -2.16 8.67 -9.22
C VAL A 104 -1.58 9.92 -9.86
N GLN A 105 -0.27 9.94 -10.14
CA GLN A 105 0.38 11.07 -10.80
C GLN A 105 -0.26 11.40 -12.15
N PHE A 106 -0.53 10.38 -12.97
CA PHE A 106 -1.19 10.55 -14.26
C PHE A 106 -2.60 11.12 -14.12
N LEU A 107 -3.40 10.56 -13.21
CA LEU A 107 -4.77 11.04 -12.96
C LEU A 107 -4.77 12.49 -12.49
N LEU A 108 -3.88 12.84 -11.55
CA LEU A 108 -3.81 14.17 -10.97
C LEU A 108 -3.22 15.23 -11.92
N ASP A 109 -2.31 14.86 -12.81
CA ASP A 109 -1.68 15.81 -13.75
C ASP A 109 -2.45 15.95 -15.08
N HIS A 110 -3.09 14.87 -15.58
CA HIS A 110 -3.65 14.84 -16.93
C HIS A 110 -5.18 14.74 -17.01
N ASP A 111 -5.81 13.90 -16.17
CA ASP A 111 -7.25 13.61 -16.30
C ASP A 111 -8.15 14.52 -15.44
N LEU A 112 -7.54 15.22 -14.48
CA LEU A 112 -8.23 15.95 -13.43
C LEU A 112 -9.13 17.08 -13.93
N ASP A 113 -8.66 17.90 -14.88
CA ASP A 113 -9.42 19.00 -15.47
C ASP A 113 -10.67 18.47 -16.21
N ARG A 114 -10.48 17.47 -17.06
CA ARG A 114 -11.57 16.83 -17.82
C ARG A 114 -12.63 16.22 -16.90
N ALA A 115 -12.21 15.54 -15.83
CA ALA A 115 -13.15 14.87 -14.94
C ALA A 115 -13.92 15.86 -14.03
N LEU A 116 -13.27 16.92 -13.54
CA LEU A 116 -13.79 17.72 -12.42
C LEU A 116 -14.23 19.15 -12.77
N THR A 117 -13.64 19.78 -13.80
CA THR A 117 -14.02 21.16 -14.20
C THR A 117 -15.47 21.30 -14.67
N PRO A 118 -16.09 20.34 -15.39
CA PRO A 118 -17.49 20.49 -15.81
C PRO A 118 -18.50 20.38 -14.66
N LEU A 119 -18.06 20.05 -13.45
CA LEU A 119 -18.94 19.86 -12.30
C LEU A 119 -19.39 21.19 -11.68
N THR A 120 -20.66 21.22 -11.31
CA THR A 120 -21.21 22.29 -10.47
C THR A 120 -20.50 22.35 -9.13
N ARG A 121 -20.58 23.51 -8.47
CA ARG A 121 -20.00 23.72 -7.15
C ARG A 121 -20.45 22.67 -6.13
N THR A 122 -21.74 22.36 -6.08
CA THR A 122 -22.30 21.38 -5.15
C THR A 122 -21.74 19.98 -5.41
N GLN A 123 -21.64 19.56 -6.67
CA GLN A 123 -21.07 18.25 -7.03
C GLN A 123 -19.60 18.15 -6.64
N ARG A 124 -18.83 19.25 -6.81
CA ARG A 124 -17.43 19.29 -6.38
C ARG A 124 -17.27 19.18 -4.87
N LEU A 125 -18.16 19.81 -4.11
CA LEU A 125 -18.17 19.69 -2.65
C LEU A 125 -18.49 18.27 -2.19
N THR A 126 -19.49 17.60 -2.77
CA THR A 126 -19.79 16.22 -2.36
C THR A 126 -18.67 15.24 -2.72
N ILE A 127 -17.97 15.45 -3.83
CA ILE A 127 -16.76 14.68 -4.15
C ILE A 127 -15.62 15.00 -3.19
N ALA A 128 -15.45 16.27 -2.81
CA ALA A 128 -14.43 16.64 -1.82
C ALA A 128 -14.69 15.94 -0.47
N ASP A 129 -15.95 15.88 -0.02
CA ASP A 129 -16.33 15.21 1.23
C ASP A 129 -16.07 13.69 1.13
N GLU A 130 -16.40 13.07 0.00
CA GLU A 130 -16.11 11.66 -0.26
C GLU A 130 -14.61 11.34 -0.26
N LEU A 131 -13.79 12.15 -0.96
CA LEU A 131 -12.34 11.98 -0.97
C LEU A 131 -11.72 12.24 0.41
N THR A 132 -12.29 13.17 1.18
CA THR A 132 -11.86 13.42 2.57
C THR A 132 -12.12 12.19 3.44
N HIS A 133 -13.29 11.58 3.31
CA HIS A 133 -13.64 10.37 4.05
C HIS A 133 -12.78 9.17 3.63
N ASP A 134 -12.55 8.96 2.33
CA ASP A 134 -11.67 7.90 1.82
C ASP A 134 -10.22 8.06 2.33
N ALA A 135 -9.70 9.29 2.37
CA ALA A 135 -8.36 9.59 2.90
C ALA A 135 -8.26 9.42 4.42
N ALA A 136 -9.30 9.83 5.17
CA ALA A 136 -9.35 9.66 6.61
C ALA A 136 -9.32 8.17 7.02
N GLU A 137 -10.11 7.33 6.33
CA GLU A 137 -10.12 5.88 6.57
C GLU A 137 -8.78 5.22 6.22
N ARG A 138 -8.09 5.68 5.16
CA ARG A 138 -6.71 5.23 4.88
C ARG A 138 -5.75 5.60 6.01
N ALA A 139 -5.81 6.83 6.49
CA ALA A 139 -4.96 7.29 7.58
C ALA A 139 -5.24 6.50 8.88
N GLU A 140 -6.50 6.21 9.18
CA GLU A 140 -6.90 5.38 10.31
C GLU A 140 -6.43 3.93 10.15
N ALA A 141 -6.53 3.34 8.95
CA ALA A 141 -5.98 2.01 8.66
C ALA A 141 -4.49 1.93 8.97
N LEU A 142 -3.72 2.94 8.56
CA LEU A 142 -2.27 3.03 8.78
C LEU A 142 -1.90 3.20 10.25
N GLN A 143 -2.83 3.64 11.10
CA GLN A 143 -2.63 3.69 12.55
C GLN A 143 -3.05 2.40 13.25
N LEU A 144 -4.23 1.88 12.88
CA LEU A 144 -4.90 0.79 13.57
C LEU A 144 -4.25 -0.56 13.25
N LEU A 145 -4.14 -0.91 11.97
CA LEU A 145 -3.74 -2.26 11.54
C LEU A 145 -2.33 -2.66 12.01
N PRO A 146 -1.34 -1.75 12.09
CA PRO A 146 -0.04 -2.05 12.70
C PRO A 146 -0.09 -2.53 14.14
N THR A 147 -1.13 -2.18 14.90
CA THR A 147 -1.31 -2.63 16.30
C THR A 147 -1.82 -4.07 16.39
N GLY A 148 -2.23 -4.65 15.26
CA GLY A 148 -2.85 -5.96 15.20
C GLY A 148 -4.35 -5.96 15.52
N ALA A 149 -4.96 -4.78 15.66
CA ALA A 149 -6.40 -4.61 15.87
C ALA A 149 -7.14 -4.37 14.56
N ASP A 150 -8.37 -4.89 14.48
CA ASP A 150 -9.32 -4.66 13.40
C ASP A 150 -10.25 -3.49 13.74
N PRO A 151 -10.89 -2.84 12.75
CA PRO A 151 -11.90 -1.81 13.01
C PRO A 151 -13.10 -2.37 13.79
N ASP A 152 -13.59 -1.61 14.77
CA ASP A 152 -14.79 -1.96 15.54
C ASP A 152 -16.08 -1.81 14.69
N ASP A 153 -16.06 -0.93 13.67
CA ASP A 153 -17.18 -0.71 12.76
C ASP A 153 -17.08 -1.65 11.55
N GLY A 154 -18.05 -2.56 11.42
CA GLY A 154 -18.16 -3.47 10.28
C GLY A 154 -18.39 -2.76 8.93
N SER A 155 -18.75 -1.48 8.94
CA SER A 155 -18.91 -0.65 7.74
C SER A 155 -17.68 0.21 7.41
N SER A 156 -16.63 0.17 8.24
CA SER A 156 -15.38 0.91 8.00
C SER A 156 -14.74 0.55 6.66
N ARG A 157 -14.14 1.53 6.00
CA ARG A 157 -13.39 1.29 4.76
C ARG A 157 -12.06 0.60 5.04
N ILE A 158 -11.59 0.52 6.27
CA ILE A 158 -10.39 -0.26 6.62
C ILE A 158 -10.50 -1.73 6.14
N TRP A 159 -11.71 -2.29 6.08
CA TRP A 159 -11.99 -3.62 5.51
C TRP A 159 -11.55 -3.77 4.04
N GLN A 160 -11.44 -2.66 3.29
CA GLN A 160 -10.87 -2.63 1.96
C GLN A 160 -9.44 -3.15 1.89
N MET A 161 -8.70 -3.13 3.00
CA MET A 161 -7.39 -3.75 3.10
C MET A 161 -7.41 -5.23 2.79
N CYS A 162 -8.52 -5.92 3.06
CA CYS A 162 -8.68 -7.31 2.67
C CYS A 162 -8.63 -7.51 1.15
N GLU A 163 -9.06 -6.53 0.35
CA GLU A 163 -8.98 -6.64 -1.11
C GLU A 163 -7.63 -6.17 -1.65
N VAL A 164 -7.08 -5.08 -1.10
CA VAL A 164 -5.79 -4.53 -1.55
C VAL A 164 -4.65 -5.51 -1.27
N THR A 165 -4.62 -6.07 -0.06
CA THR A 165 -3.62 -7.08 0.31
C THR A 165 -3.93 -8.46 -0.27
N ARG A 166 -5.04 -8.64 -0.99
CA ARG A 166 -5.43 -9.92 -1.60
C ARG A 166 -4.53 -10.34 -2.76
N SER A 167 -3.76 -9.41 -3.34
CA SER A 167 -3.11 -9.48 -4.65
C SER A 167 -3.16 -10.87 -5.29
N GLY A 168 -4.01 -11.00 -6.32
CA GLY A 168 -4.41 -12.27 -6.87
C GLY A 168 -3.27 -13.07 -7.48
N LYS A 169 -3.53 -14.36 -7.69
CA LYS A 169 -2.81 -15.37 -8.47
C LYS A 169 -1.91 -14.95 -9.67
N LEU A 170 -2.05 -13.75 -10.23
CA LEU A 170 -1.40 -13.28 -11.45
C LEU A 170 -1.07 -11.78 -11.34
N GLY A 171 -0.02 -11.43 -10.58
CA GLY A 171 0.39 -10.05 -10.30
C GLY A 171 0.30 -9.11 -11.50
N ASN A 172 -0.71 -8.24 -11.49
CA ASN A 172 -0.92 -7.26 -12.54
C ASN A 172 -1.12 -5.88 -11.90
N LEU A 173 -0.03 -5.11 -11.82
CA LEU A 173 0.12 -3.73 -12.30
C LEU A 173 1.48 -3.16 -11.78
N GLY A 174 2.55 -3.25 -12.59
CA GLY A 174 3.83 -2.59 -12.32
C GLY A 174 4.74 -3.29 -11.30
N PRO A 175 6.02 -2.86 -11.13
CA PRO A 175 7.08 -3.67 -10.55
C PRO A 175 6.99 -3.69 -9.03
N LEU A 176 6.00 -4.39 -8.48
CA LEU A 176 6.29 -5.24 -7.34
C LEU A 176 7.12 -6.39 -7.91
N PRO A 177 8.27 -6.77 -7.30
CA PRO A 177 9.04 -7.89 -7.79
C PRO A 177 8.11 -9.10 -7.93
N GLU A 178 8.04 -9.63 -9.16
CA GLU A 178 7.15 -10.72 -9.54
C GLU A 178 7.25 -11.84 -8.49
N GLY A 179 6.21 -12.01 -7.67
CA GLY A 179 6.11 -13.16 -6.78
C GLY A 179 5.78 -12.88 -5.31
N ALA A 180 5.87 -11.66 -4.76
CA ALA A 180 5.61 -11.48 -3.32
C ALA A 180 4.12 -11.33 -2.98
N ALA A 181 3.44 -10.39 -3.64
CA ALA A 181 2.06 -10.07 -3.34
C ALA A 181 1.09 -11.23 -3.71
N GLY A 182 1.38 -12.00 -4.77
CA GLY A 182 0.56 -13.12 -5.26
C GLY A 182 0.45 -14.32 -4.29
N TRP A 183 1.23 -14.30 -3.20
CA TRP A 183 1.23 -15.35 -2.18
C TRP A 183 0.44 -15.00 -0.94
N ILE A 184 0.05 -13.73 -0.75
CA ILE A 184 -0.83 -13.39 0.38
C ILE A 184 -2.10 -14.22 0.29
N GLU A 185 -2.67 -14.41 -0.90
CA GLU A 185 -3.83 -15.27 -1.15
C GLU A 185 -3.61 -16.76 -0.76
N ARG A 186 -2.39 -17.30 -0.87
CA ARG A 186 -2.11 -18.73 -0.61
C ARG A 186 -1.88 -19.04 0.88
N GLY A 187 -1.32 -18.09 1.62
CA GLY A 187 -1.05 -18.22 3.06
C GLY A 187 -2.14 -17.60 3.94
N TRP A 188 -2.75 -16.52 3.48
CA TRP A 188 -3.69 -15.67 4.20
C TRP A 188 -4.92 -15.34 3.33
N GLY A 189 -5.82 -16.31 3.21
CA GLY A 189 -7.03 -16.24 2.38
C GLY A 189 -8.11 -15.28 2.87
N TRP A 190 -9.29 -15.41 2.25
CA TRP A 190 -10.45 -14.54 2.48
C TRP A 190 -10.98 -14.57 3.91
N GLU A 191 -10.67 -15.63 4.66
CA GLU A 191 -11.07 -15.86 6.03
C GLU A 191 -10.36 -14.97 7.08
N TYR A 192 -9.34 -14.20 6.69
CA TYR A 192 -8.57 -13.37 7.62
C TYR A 192 -8.99 -11.92 7.60
N SER A 193 -8.97 -11.33 8.80
CA SER A 193 -9.27 -9.93 9.06
C SER A 193 -8.19 -8.97 8.49
N PRO A 194 -8.53 -7.67 8.32
CA PRO A 194 -7.61 -6.65 7.81
C PRO A 194 -6.27 -6.62 8.55
N ALA A 195 -6.27 -6.69 9.87
CA ALA A 195 -5.05 -6.60 10.67
C ALA A 195 -4.12 -7.78 10.44
N ARG A 196 -4.69 -9.00 10.35
CA ARG A 196 -3.89 -10.20 10.07
C ARG A 196 -3.25 -10.14 8.70
N ARG A 197 -3.97 -9.65 7.69
CA ARG A 197 -3.42 -9.46 6.35
C ARG A 197 -2.39 -8.34 6.31
N TRP A 198 -2.59 -7.29 7.10
CA TRP A 198 -1.59 -6.25 7.28
C TRP A 198 -0.29 -6.80 7.87
N GLY A 199 -0.36 -7.63 8.92
CA GLY A 199 0.81 -8.30 9.48
C GLY A 199 1.54 -9.17 8.45
N ALA A 200 0.80 -9.90 7.61
CA ALA A 200 1.37 -10.68 6.50
C ALA A 200 2.10 -9.80 5.47
N ARG A 201 1.48 -8.68 5.09
CA ARG A 201 2.10 -7.66 4.25
C ARG A 201 3.41 -7.15 4.86
N GLU A 202 3.49 -6.95 6.17
CA GLU A 202 4.70 -6.41 6.80
C GLU A 202 5.91 -7.35 6.67
N GLN A 203 5.67 -8.66 6.73
CA GLN A 203 6.72 -9.67 6.50
C GLN A 203 7.28 -9.56 5.08
N LEU A 204 6.39 -9.40 4.08
CA LEU A 204 6.76 -9.28 2.68
C LEU A 204 7.54 -7.99 2.40
N VAL A 205 7.02 -6.85 2.87
CA VAL A 205 7.68 -5.56 2.64
C VAL A 205 9.03 -5.48 3.35
N ARG A 206 9.21 -6.17 4.48
CA ARG A 206 10.53 -6.31 5.10
C ARG A 206 11.50 -7.09 4.24
N ILE A 207 11.07 -8.21 3.64
CA ILE A 207 11.91 -9.01 2.73
C ILE A 207 12.33 -8.18 1.53
N GLU A 208 11.41 -7.46 0.90
CA GLU A 208 11.69 -6.56 -0.21
C GLU A 208 12.69 -5.47 0.16
N GLN A 209 12.52 -4.88 1.36
CA GLN A 209 13.43 -3.88 1.87
C GLN A 209 14.85 -4.42 2.07
N LEU A 210 15.00 -5.62 2.62
CA LEU A 210 16.31 -6.23 2.84
C LEU A 210 17.00 -6.63 1.53
N ILE A 211 16.24 -7.09 0.52
CA ILE A 211 16.76 -7.38 -0.82
C ILE A 211 17.33 -6.08 -1.42
N ALA A 212 16.53 -5.01 -1.46
CA ALA A 212 16.96 -3.73 -2.00
C ALA A 212 18.16 -3.13 -1.23
N ALA A 213 18.19 -3.26 0.10
CA ALA A 213 19.30 -2.80 0.93
C ALA A 213 20.60 -3.57 0.64
N CYS A 214 20.51 -4.89 0.43
CA CYS A 214 21.64 -5.74 0.09
C CYS A 214 22.20 -5.36 -1.30
N GLU A 215 21.33 -5.18 -2.30
CA GLU A 215 21.73 -4.76 -3.64
C GLU A 215 22.37 -3.36 -3.64
N ALA A 216 21.83 -2.42 -2.84
CA ALA A 216 22.34 -1.05 -2.74
C ALA A 216 23.80 -0.99 -2.25
N ILE A 217 24.24 -1.95 -1.44
CA ILE A 217 25.64 -2.06 -0.97
C ILE A 217 26.51 -2.95 -1.87
N GLY A 218 26.03 -3.34 -3.04
CA GLY A 218 26.75 -4.18 -4.00
C GLY A 218 26.67 -5.68 -3.73
N GLY A 219 25.72 -6.12 -2.88
CA GLY A 219 25.42 -7.52 -2.67
C GLY A 219 24.58 -8.12 -3.80
N ARG A 220 24.31 -9.42 -3.67
CA ARG A 220 23.38 -10.14 -4.55
C ARG A 220 22.25 -10.68 -3.70
N ALA A 221 21.01 -10.38 -4.07
CA ALA A 221 19.86 -10.80 -3.29
C ALA A 221 18.76 -11.37 -4.21
N GLY A 222 17.88 -12.15 -3.61
CA GLY A 222 16.66 -12.62 -4.25
C GLY A 222 15.70 -13.17 -3.21
N ALA A 223 14.41 -13.17 -3.55
CA ALA A 223 13.45 -14.00 -2.85
C ALA A 223 13.66 -15.46 -3.29
N ASP A 224 13.52 -16.40 -2.36
CA ASP A 224 13.50 -17.83 -2.69
C ASP A 224 12.17 -18.19 -3.40
N ASP A 225 11.97 -19.45 -3.81
CA ASP A 225 10.70 -19.93 -4.39
C ASP A 225 9.48 -19.63 -3.49
N GLU A 226 9.73 -19.40 -2.20
CA GLU A 226 8.78 -18.84 -1.25
C GLU A 226 9.11 -17.35 -0.99
N PRO A 227 8.18 -16.41 -1.26
CA PRO A 227 8.45 -14.98 -1.10
C PRO A 227 8.55 -14.50 0.35
N LEU A 228 8.34 -15.40 1.31
CA LEU A 228 8.54 -15.17 2.74
C LEU A 228 9.96 -15.55 3.21
N GLN A 229 10.87 -15.77 2.26
CA GLN A 229 12.28 -16.00 2.52
C GLN A 229 13.16 -15.14 1.59
N ALA A 230 14.04 -14.34 2.20
CA ALA A 230 15.10 -13.63 1.51
C ALA A 230 16.39 -14.46 1.55
N HIS A 231 17.08 -14.55 0.42
CA HIS A 231 18.45 -15.05 0.31
C HIS A 231 19.36 -13.89 -0.08
N LEU A 232 20.30 -13.53 0.81
CA LEU A 232 21.11 -12.32 0.70
C LEU A 232 22.60 -12.69 0.74
N VAL A 233 23.34 -12.36 -0.29
CA VAL A 233 24.80 -12.51 -0.37
C VAL A 233 25.41 -11.14 -0.13
N VAL A 234 25.84 -10.91 1.11
CA VAL A 234 26.33 -9.62 1.61
C VAL A 234 27.86 -9.55 1.44
N PRO A 235 28.40 -8.50 0.80
CA PRO A 235 29.83 -8.32 0.66
C PRO A 235 30.46 -7.87 1.99
N ARG A 236 31.62 -8.43 2.36
CA ARG A 236 32.45 -7.94 3.47
C ARG A 236 33.81 -7.47 2.97
N GLY A 237 34.04 -6.16 2.99
CA GLY A 237 35.36 -5.57 2.71
C GLY A 237 35.86 -5.71 1.26
N HIS A 238 37.16 -5.43 1.06
CA HIS A 238 37.79 -5.30 -0.26
C HIS A 238 38.29 -6.61 -0.89
N GLY A 239 37.72 -7.76 -0.51
CA GLY A 239 38.09 -9.07 -1.05
C GLY A 239 36.92 -9.74 -1.77
N VAL A 240 37.20 -10.39 -2.91
CA VAL A 240 36.18 -11.10 -3.72
C VAL A 240 35.65 -12.37 -3.02
N ASP A 241 36.35 -12.85 -1.98
CA ASP A 241 36.09 -14.13 -1.31
C ASP A 241 35.47 -14.02 0.10
N ASP A 242 35.30 -12.82 0.66
CA ASP A 242 34.67 -12.63 1.98
C ASP A 242 33.18 -12.26 1.81
N VAL A 243 32.37 -13.28 1.56
CA VAL A 243 30.92 -13.17 1.40
C VAL A 243 30.20 -13.83 2.55
N GLU A 244 29.19 -13.15 3.09
CA GLU A 244 28.26 -13.72 4.06
C GLU A 244 26.94 -14.03 3.36
N ILE A 245 26.45 -15.25 3.51
CA ILE A 245 25.11 -15.62 3.03
C ILE A 245 24.17 -15.52 4.21
N VAL A 246 23.13 -14.70 4.09
CA VAL A 246 22.10 -14.49 5.09
C VAL A 246 20.76 -14.98 4.55
N TYR A 247 20.05 -15.75 5.37
CA TYR A 247 18.66 -16.10 5.14
C TYR A 247 17.78 -15.39 6.16
N VAL A 248 16.73 -14.73 5.68
CA VAL A 248 15.69 -14.13 6.53
C VAL A 248 14.37 -14.72 6.12
N ARG A 249 13.64 -15.34 7.05
CA ARG A 249 12.36 -15.98 6.75
C ARG A 249 11.32 -15.77 7.83
N SER A 250 10.05 -15.76 7.46
CA SER A 250 8.96 -15.84 8.44
C SER A 250 9.06 -17.15 9.23
N ARG A 251 8.90 -17.09 10.56
CA ARG A 251 8.85 -18.31 11.38
C ARG A 251 7.65 -19.16 10.97
N ARG A 252 7.91 -20.44 10.71
CA ARG A 252 6.90 -21.44 10.37
C ARG A 252 6.52 -22.23 11.61
N ASP A 253 5.26 -22.14 12.04
CA ASP A 253 4.69 -23.07 13.01
C ASP A 253 4.11 -24.28 12.24
N GLY A 254 5.00 -25.10 11.68
CA GLY A 254 4.65 -26.35 10.97
C GLY A 254 4.90 -26.36 9.45
N ASN A 255 4.44 -27.43 8.78
CA ASN A 255 4.80 -27.74 7.39
C ASN A 255 3.79 -27.21 6.34
N HIS A 256 2.78 -26.41 6.70
CA HIS A 256 1.78 -25.91 5.75
C HIS A 256 1.69 -24.38 5.79
N ALA A 257 1.60 -23.76 4.61
CA ALA A 257 1.51 -22.30 4.44
C ALA A 257 0.31 -21.65 5.15
N ARG A 258 -0.73 -22.41 5.51
CA ARG A 258 -1.89 -21.89 6.27
C ARG A 258 -1.60 -21.65 7.76
N TYR A 259 -0.42 -22.03 8.25
CA TYR A 259 0.00 -21.82 9.64
C TYR A 259 1.03 -20.70 9.80
N PHE A 260 1.21 -19.84 8.79
CA PHE A 260 1.99 -18.63 8.98
C PHE A 260 1.23 -17.67 9.89
N ASN A 261 1.71 -17.54 11.13
CA ASN A 261 1.28 -16.45 11.99
C ASN A 261 1.84 -15.14 11.42
N PRO A 262 1.00 -14.21 10.93
CA PRO A 262 1.47 -12.96 10.29
C PRO A 262 2.26 -12.06 11.26
N TYR A 263 2.10 -12.26 12.56
CA TYR A 263 2.80 -11.54 13.61
C TYR A 263 3.98 -12.31 14.20
N ALA A 264 4.34 -13.47 13.61
CA ALA A 264 5.50 -14.20 14.08
C ALA A 264 6.79 -13.41 13.82
N TYR A 265 7.78 -13.64 14.68
CA TYR A 265 9.13 -13.16 14.44
C TYR A 265 9.70 -13.76 13.15
N MET A 266 10.51 -12.97 12.45
CA MET A 266 11.37 -13.44 11.38
C MET A 266 12.60 -14.10 11.98
N VAL A 267 12.97 -15.25 11.43
CA VAL A 267 14.18 -15.99 11.80
C VAL A 267 15.31 -15.57 10.87
N VAL A 268 16.43 -15.19 11.45
CA VAL A 268 17.64 -14.78 10.73
C VAL A 268 18.73 -15.82 10.93
N THR A 269 19.25 -16.37 9.84
CA THR A 269 20.41 -17.29 9.85
C THR A 269 21.50 -16.80 8.91
N SER A 270 22.75 -17.10 9.26
CA SER A 270 23.94 -16.79 8.47
C SER A 270 24.70 -18.07 8.17
N VAL A 271 25.11 -18.25 6.92
CA VAL A 271 25.90 -19.37 6.46
C VAL A 271 27.29 -18.88 6.09
N ARG A 272 28.30 -19.53 6.67
CA ARG A 272 29.73 -19.26 6.42
C ARG A 272 30.46 -20.57 6.12
N ALA A 273 31.74 -20.48 5.74
CA ALA A 273 32.60 -21.64 5.48
C ALA A 273 32.70 -22.66 6.65
N GLY A 274 32.23 -22.30 7.86
CA GLY A 274 32.15 -23.17 9.03
C GLY A 274 30.76 -23.72 9.39
N GLY A 275 29.70 -23.41 8.61
CA GLY A 275 28.34 -23.88 8.83
C GLY A 275 27.29 -22.77 8.97
N GLU A 276 26.04 -23.18 9.21
CA GLU A 276 24.90 -22.30 9.47
C GLU A 276 24.85 -21.89 10.95
N THR A 277 24.63 -20.60 11.22
CA THR A 277 24.49 -20.02 12.56
C THR A 277 23.19 -19.24 12.64
N ALA A 278 22.37 -19.52 13.66
CA ALA A 278 21.20 -18.70 13.96
C ALA A 278 21.64 -17.37 14.58
N LEU A 279 21.26 -16.26 13.96
CA LEU A 279 21.58 -14.92 14.46
C LEU A 279 20.53 -14.41 15.43
N GLY A 280 19.26 -14.76 15.23
CA GLY A 280 18.19 -14.42 16.16
C GLY A 280 16.80 -14.40 15.53
N GLU A 281 15.84 -13.94 16.33
CA GLU A 281 14.46 -13.69 15.94
C GLU A 281 14.17 -12.18 16.05
N VAL A 282 13.49 -11.61 15.06
CA VAL A 282 13.24 -10.16 14.96
C VAL A 282 11.87 -9.87 14.38
N ALA A 283 11.16 -8.86 14.90
CA ALA A 283 9.87 -8.47 14.34
C ALA A 283 10.10 -7.82 12.98
N ALA A 284 9.23 -8.08 11.99
CA ALA A 284 9.36 -7.49 10.65
C ALA A 284 9.49 -5.96 10.66
N VAL A 285 9.00 -5.31 11.70
CA VAL A 285 8.95 -3.85 11.84
C VAL A 285 10.11 -3.26 12.65
N ASP A 286 10.94 -4.10 13.29
CA ASP A 286 12.01 -3.68 14.19
C ASP A 286 13.34 -3.48 13.45
N ASP A 287 13.48 -2.29 12.87
CA ASP A 287 14.65 -1.91 12.07
C ASP A 287 15.97 -1.90 12.88
N ASP A 288 15.90 -1.53 14.16
CA ASP A 288 17.06 -1.47 15.05
C ASP A 288 17.61 -2.85 15.36
N THR A 289 16.73 -3.82 15.62
CA THR A 289 17.15 -5.21 15.80
C THR A 289 17.69 -5.80 14.51
N PHE A 290 17.12 -5.48 13.34
CA PHE A 290 17.71 -5.89 12.06
C PHE A 290 19.12 -5.34 11.87
N ALA A 291 19.33 -4.04 12.08
CA ALA A 291 20.65 -3.41 11.97
C ALA A 291 21.67 -4.00 12.97
N ARG A 292 21.22 -4.34 14.18
CA ARG A 292 22.05 -5.00 15.19
C ARG A 292 22.43 -6.45 14.82
N LEU A 293 21.51 -7.20 14.21
CA LEU A 293 21.73 -8.61 13.84
C LEU A 293 22.53 -8.75 12.54
N LEU A 294 22.24 -7.92 11.54
CA LEU A 294 22.76 -8.04 10.19
C LEU A 294 23.81 -6.99 9.83
N GLY A 295 23.82 -5.86 10.55
CA GLY A 295 24.70 -4.71 10.31
C GLY A 295 23.94 -3.50 9.73
N GLU A 296 24.58 -2.33 9.79
CA GLU A 296 24.01 -1.03 9.38
C GLU A 296 23.59 -0.95 7.91
N TRP A 297 24.04 -1.89 7.07
CA TRP A 297 23.64 -1.92 5.66
C TRP A 297 22.13 -2.13 5.50
N THR A 298 21.45 -2.74 6.47
CA THR A 298 19.98 -2.87 6.42
C THR A 298 19.30 -1.51 6.40
N ARG A 299 19.97 -0.43 6.79
CA ARG A 299 19.46 0.96 6.74
C ARG A 299 19.85 1.73 5.49
N ALA A 300 20.63 1.13 4.57
CA ALA A 300 20.94 1.74 3.27
C ALA A 300 19.64 2.09 2.51
N ILE A 301 18.59 1.33 2.77
CA ILE A 301 17.23 1.59 2.35
C ILE A 301 16.36 1.70 3.59
N PRO A 302 15.69 2.83 3.85
CA PRO A 302 14.80 2.95 5.00
C PRO A 302 13.61 1.98 4.92
N TYR A 303 13.32 1.30 6.02
CA TYR A 303 12.03 0.67 6.20
C TYR A 303 11.03 1.75 6.61
N LEU A 304 10.10 2.07 5.72
CA LEU A 304 9.14 3.16 5.91
C LEU A 304 8.09 2.78 6.96
N ARG A 305 8.46 3.01 8.22
CA ARG A 305 7.60 3.02 9.42
C ARG A 305 8.06 4.02 10.48
N SER A 306 8.97 4.95 10.16
CA SER A 306 9.16 6.07 11.09
C SER A 306 7.80 6.77 11.17
N THR A 307 7.28 6.87 12.38
CA THR A 307 6.03 7.54 12.75
C THR A 307 5.95 9.01 12.28
N ASP A 308 7.01 9.52 11.64
CA ASP A 308 7.13 10.88 11.12
C ASP A 308 6.55 11.05 9.70
N THR A 309 6.14 9.97 9.03
CA THR A 309 5.43 10.07 7.73
C THR A 309 3.92 10.14 7.87
N TYR A 310 3.40 10.24 9.10
CA TYR A 310 1.99 10.50 9.35
C TYR A 310 1.63 11.92 8.89
N VAL A 311 0.84 12.01 7.82
CA VAL A 311 0.15 13.26 7.48
C VAL A 311 -1.11 13.31 8.35
N ASP A 312 -1.10 14.19 9.35
CA ASP A 312 -2.24 14.37 10.26
C ASP A 312 -3.49 14.77 9.47
N PRO A 313 -4.59 13.99 9.50
CA PRO A 313 -5.84 14.32 8.85
C PRO A 313 -6.39 15.70 9.24
N ALA A 314 -6.08 16.18 10.45
CA ALA A 314 -6.47 17.50 10.93
C ALA A 314 -5.75 18.65 10.19
N THR A 315 -4.72 18.36 9.38
CA THR A 315 -4.10 19.36 8.48
C THR A 315 -4.94 19.65 7.23
N PHE A 316 -6.03 18.91 7.01
CA PHE A 316 -6.92 19.06 5.86
C PHE A 316 -8.26 19.75 6.17
N GLU A 317 -8.48 20.21 7.41
CA GLU A 317 -9.62 21.05 7.81
C GLU A 317 -9.36 22.55 7.57
#